data_AF-A0A2M8NJM4-F1
#
_entry.id   AF-A0A2M8NJM4-F1
#
_cell.length_a   1.000
_cell.length_b   1.000
_cell.length_c   1.000
_cell.angle_alpha   90.00
_cell.angle_beta   90.00
_cell.angle_gamma   90.00
#
_symmetry.space_group_name_H-M   'P 1'
#
loop_
_entity.id
_entity.type
_entity.pdbx_description
1 polymer ?
#
loop_
_entity_poly.entity_id
_entity_poly.type
_entity_poly.pdbx_seq_one_letter_code
_entity_poly.pdbx_strand_id
1 'polypeptide(L)'
;MDDGRVRVSCAGLCRIRDDDGRYLLALNYDRLTRGVRVYTPLGGGLEYHPPDLLARFDAEPENPGGRELRLYLPVARFPEFRMWFMQRIERETDPFRELREELVEELGVVEALRRSDVAFEGVRRLDAERVTDRSGAEGLSTRYLLEIFDVRFTSSAVRAALTSLPADGALRWITPTELDAGRTDDGADVEASALLEKS
;
A
#
# COMPACT_ATOMS: atom_id res chain seq x y z
N MET A 1 0.44 -16.06 -25.52
CA MET A 1 0.61 -14.93 -26.45
C MET A 1 0.61 -13.72 -25.57
N ASP A 2 1.74 -13.03 -25.50
CA ASP A 2 1.89 -11.79 -24.75
C ASP A 2 1.02 -10.75 -25.47
N ASP A 3 -0.01 -10.22 -24.81
CA ASP A 3 -0.95 -9.26 -25.41
C ASP A 3 -0.33 -7.88 -25.61
N GLY A 4 0.98 -7.75 -25.30
CA GLY A 4 1.72 -6.50 -25.38
C GLY A 4 1.34 -5.52 -24.26
N ARG A 5 0.68 -5.99 -23.20
CA ARG A 5 0.30 -5.18 -22.03
C ARG A 5 1.17 -5.51 -20.83
N VAL A 6 1.23 -4.54 -19.93
CA VAL A 6 1.89 -4.65 -18.65
C VAL A 6 0.90 -4.37 -17.54
N ARG A 7 0.97 -5.16 -16.47
CA ARG A 7 0.22 -4.89 -15.25
C ARG A 7 0.90 -3.73 -14.51
N VAL A 8 0.12 -2.74 -14.11
CA VAL A 8 0.60 -1.60 -13.34
C VAL A 8 -0.21 -1.50 -12.05
N SER A 9 0.49 -1.41 -10.93
CA SER A 9 -0.10 -1.24 -9.60
C SER A 9 0.43 0.04 -9.00
N CYS A 10 -0.43 1.06 -8.89
CA CYS A 10 -0.09 2.30 -8.21
C CYS A 10 -0.67 2.30 -6.80
N ALA A 11 0.18 2.48 -5.79
CA ALA A 11 -0.25 2.35 -4.40
C ALA A 11 0.38 3.41 -3.49
N GLY A 12 -0.36 3.80 -2.46
CA GLY A 12 0.13 4.61 -1.35
C GLY A 12 0.44 3.70 -0.17
N LEU A 13 1.66 3.75 0.36
CA LEU A 13 2.06 2.97 1.53
C LEU A 13 2.38 3.89 2.71
N CYS A 14 1.86 3.54 3.88
CA CYS A 14 2.03 4.31 5.10
C CYS A 14 3.27 3.83 5.87
N ARG A 15 4.17 4.77 6.14
CA ARG A 15 5.25 4.60 7.11
C ARG A 15 4.83 5.24 8.42
N ILE A 16 4.34 4.41 9.33
CA ILE A 16 3.92 4.83 10.67
C ILE A 16 4.95 4.30 11.66
N ARG A 17 5.50 5.20 12.47
CA ARG A 17 6.46 4.88 13.52
C ARG A 17 5.94 5.30 14.88
N ASP A 18 6.25 4.52 15.90
CA ASP A 18 6.09 4.94 17.29
C ASP A 18 7.36 5.64 17.81
N ASP A 19 7.34 6.03 19.08
CA ASP A 19 8.45 6.74 19.73
C ASP A 19 9.71 5.86 19.90
N ASP A 20 9.55 4.53 19.83
CA ASP A 20 10.65 3.55 19.88
C ASP A 20 11.21 3.25 18.48
N GLY A 21 10.66 3.86 17.43
CA GLY A 21 11.06 3.65 16.04
C GLY A 21 10.57 2.33 15.42
N ARG A 22 9.62 1.64 16.05
CA ARG A 22 8.96 0.45 15.49
C ARG A 22 7.96 0.87 14.41
N TYR A 23 7.71 -0.02 13.46
CA TYR A 23 6.82 0.20 12.31
C TYR A 23 5.48 -0.48 12.53
N LEU A 24 4.39 0.23 12.29
CA LEU A 24 3.05 -0.36 12.35
C LEU A 24 2.74 -1.08 11.02
N LEU A 25 2.56 -2.40 11.07
CA LEU A 25 2.20 -3.23 9.91
C LEU A 25 0.95 -4.05 10.21
N ALA A 26 0.18 -4.38 9.16
CA ALA A 26 -1.03 -5.19 9.24
C ALA A 26 -0.83 -6.56 8.59
N LEU A 27 -1.53 -7.58 9.07
CA LEU A 27 -1.60 -8.89 8.43
C LEU A 27 -2.34 -8.76 7.10
N ASN A 28 -1.72 -9.25 6.04
CA ASN A 28 -2.35 -9.35 4.74
C ASN A 28 -3.44 -10.44 4.74
N TYR A 29 -4.71 -10.03 4.74
CA TYR A 29 -5.85 -10.94 4.84
C TYR A 29 -5.90 -11.96 3.69
N ASP A 30 -5.63 -11.52 2.45
CA ASP A 30 -5.56 -12.37 1.26
C ASP A 30 -4.54 -13.51 1.41
N ARG A 31 -3.37 -13.24 2.01
CA ARG A 31 -2.34 -14.25 2.29
C ARG A 31 -2.72 -15.11 3.49
N LEU A 32 -3.35 -14.51 4.51
CA LEU A 32 -3.81 -15.22 5.71
C LEU A 32 -4.86 -16.30 5.38
N THR A 33 -5.80 -16.00 4.48
CA THR A 33 -6.81 -16.99 4.01
C THR A 33 -6.17 -18.20 3.31
N ARG A 34 -4.90 -18.08 2.88
CA ARG A 34 -4.09 -19.14 2.27
C ARG A 34 -3.12 -19.79 3.27
N GLY A 35 -3.26 -19.48 4.56
CA GLY A 35 -2.44 -20.04 5.64
C GLY A 35 -1.07 -19.37 5.80
N VAL A 36 -0.81 -18.24 5.14
CA VAL A 36 0.48 -17.54 5.21
C VAL A 36 0.32 -16.24 6.00
N ARG A 37 1.04 -16.11 7.11
CA ARG A 37 1.07 -14.88 7.92
C ARG A 37 2.13 -13.95 7.36
N VAL A 38 1.70 -12.89 6.67
CA VAL A 38 2.58 -11.85 6.12
C VAL A 38 2.12 -10.50 6.64
N TYR A 39 3.02 -9.76 7.29
CA TYR A 39 2.78 -8.37 7.67
C TYR A 39 3.22 -7.43 6.54
N THR A 40 2.34 -6.51 6.15
CA THR A 40 2.56 -5.51 5.11
C THR A 40 2.27 -4.10 5.65
N PRO A 41 2.81 -3.04 5.03
CA PRO A 41 2.43 -1.67 5.38
C PRO A 41 0.93 -1.46 5.21
N LEU A 42 0.35 -0.62 6.06
CA LEU A 42 -0.98 -0.06 5.82
C LEU A 42 -0.97 0.74 4.51
N GLY A 43 -2.00 0.59 3.69
CA GLY A 43 -2.12 1.28 2.42
C GLY A 43 -2.60 0.37 1.28
N GLY A 44 -2.96 1.00 0.16
CA GLY A 44 -3.57 0.28 -0.94
C GLY A 44 -3.53 1.05 -2.26
N GLY A 45 -4.40 0.65 -3.18
CA GLY A 45 -4.41 1.15 -4.55
C GLY A 45 -4.86 2.60 -4.57
N LEU A 46 -4.07 3.50 -5.16
CA LEU A 46 -4.49 4.91 -5.28
C LEU A 46 -5.65 5.03 -6.25
N GLU A 47 -6.67 5.82 -5.91
CA GLU A 47 -7.79 6.05 -6.82
C GLU A 47 -7.49 7.09 -7.91
N TYR A 48 -8.17 7.00 -9.06
CA TYR A 48 -8.12 8.01 -10.12
C TYR A 48 -9.44 8.75 -10.34
N HIS A 49 -9.36 9.95 -10.92
CA HIS A 49 -10.51 10.76 -11.31
C HIS A 49 -10.13 11.76 -12.41
N PRO A 50 -10.88 11.92 -13.52
CA PRO A 50 -12.25 11.44 -13.78
C PRO A 50 -12.33 9.97 -14.27
N PRO A 51 -13.54 9.37 -14.36
CA PRO A 51 -13.72 7.95 -14.73
C PRO A 51 -13.18 7.56 -16.11
N ASP A 52 -13.10 8.51 -17.04
CA ASP A 52 -12.62 8.33 -18.41
C ASP A 52 -11.09 8.46 -18.53
N LEU A 53 -10.38 8.73 -17.43
CA LEU A 53 -8.93 8.90 -17.43
C LEU A 53 -8.20 7.72 -18.10
N LEU A 54 -8.61 6.48 -17.81
CA LEU A 54 -7.92 5.29 -18.29
C LEU A 54 -7.93 5.16 -19.81
N ALA A 55 -8.96 5.71 -20.49
CA ALA A 55 -9.04 5.70 -21.95
C ALA A 55 -7.90 6.51 -22.60
N ARG A 56 -7.33 7.50 -21.90
CA ARG A 56 -6.18 8.29 -22.40
C ARG A 56 -4.94 7.44 -22.62
N PHE A 57 -4.82 6.35 -21.87
CA PHE A 57 -3.66 5.45 -21.88
C PHE A 57 -3.97 4.08 -22.49
N ASP A 58 -5.17 3.88 -23.03
CA ASP A 58 -5.67 2.57 -23.46
C ASP A 58 -5.58 1.52 -22.33
N ALA A 59 -5.88 1.95 -21.10
CA ALA A 59 -5.76 1.15 -19.89
C ALA A 59 -7.08 0.47 -19.50
N GLU A 60 -6.98 -0.75 -18.99
CA GLU A 60 -8.10 -1.55 -18.48
C GLU A 60 -7.93 -1.79 -16.98
N PRO A 61 -8.91 -1.43 -16.13
CA PRO A 61 -8.81 -1.65 -14.69
C PRO A 61 -8.89 -3.15 -14.36
N GLU A 62 -8.15 -3.59 -13.33
CA GLU A 62 -8.27 -4.95 -12.76
C GLU A 62 -9.67 -5.20 -12.20
N ASN A 63 -10.28 -4.17 -11.60
CA ASN A 63 -11.64 -4.19 -11.12
C ASN A 63 -12.49 -3.13 -11.86
N PRO A 64 -13.32 -3.52 -12.84
CA PRO A 64 -14.17 -2.59 -13.58
C PRO A 64 -15.19 -1.82 -12.72
N GLY A 65 -15.50 -2.31 -11.51
CA GLY A 65 -16.40 -1.63 -10.57
C GLY A 65 -15.72 -0.60 -9.67
N GLY A 66 -14.38 -0.55 -9.67
CA GLY A 66 -13.58 0.32 -8.82
C GLY A 66 -12.86 1.43 -9.58
N ARG A 67 -12.22 2.34 -8.83
CA ARG A 67 -11.38 3.41 -9.37
C ARG A 67 -9.93 3.31 -8.94
N GLU A 68 -9.50 2.17 -8.43
CA GLU A 68 -8.10 1.94 -8.08
C GLU A 68 -7.21 1.91 -9.33
N LEU A 69 -6.01 2.46 -9.21
CA LEU A 69 -4.94 2.41 -10.22
C LEU A 69 -4.21 1.06 -10.21
N ARG A 70 -4.98 -0.03 -10.24
CA ARG A 70 -4.54 -1.40 -10.50
C ARG A 70 -5.11 -1.81 -11.85
N LEU A 71 -4.26 -1.91 -12.87
CA LEU A 71 -4.70 -1.93 -14.26
C LEU A 71 -3.71 -2.62 -15.20
N TYR A 72 -4.16 -2.88 -16.42
CA TYR A 72 -3.36 -3.36 -17.54
C TYR A 72 -3.32 -2.29 -18.63
N LEU A 73 -2.15 -2.00 -19.19
CA LEU A 73 -2.03 -1.02 -20.28
C LEU A 73 -0.96 -1.44 -21.29
N PRO A 74 -1.05 -1.04 -22.58
CA PRO A 74 -0.05 -1.38 -23.59
C PRO A 74 1.36 -0.94 -23.15
N VAL A 75 2.37 -1.81 -23.29
CA VAL A 75 3.74 -1.51 -22.87
C VAL A 75 4.24 -0.18 -23.46
N ALA A 76 3.86 0.14 -24.69
CA ALA A 76 4.21 1.39 -25.37
C ALA A 76 3.64 2.66 -24.70
N ARG A 77 2.55 2.55 -23.95
CA ARG A 77 1.90 3.66 -23.21
C ARG A 77 2.44 3.84 -21.79
N PHE A 78 3.23 2.89 -21.28
CA PHE A 78 3.74 2.95 -19.90
C PHE A 78 4.57 4.20 -19.61
N PRO A 79 5.50 4.67 -20.48
CA PRO A 79 6.25 5.89 -20.20
C PRO A 79 5.37 7.13 -20.01
N GLU A 80 4.32 7.26 -20.84
CA GLU A 80 3.35 8.36 -20.77
C GLU A 80 2.52 8.29 -19.48
N PHE A 81 2.00 7.10 -19.16
CA PHE A 81 1.26 6.84 -17.92
C PHE A 81 2.11 7.16 -16.68
N ARG A 82 3.37 6.71 -16.67
CA ARG A 82 4.31 6.98 -15.58
C ARG A 82 4.55 8.48 -15.40
N MET A 83 4.72 9.22 -16.50
CA MET A 83 4.87 10.67 -16.43
C MET A 83 3.64 11.34 -15.83
N TRP A 84 2.44 10.95 -16.27
CA TRP A 84 1.18 11.43 -15.68
C TRP A 84 1.09 11.10 -14.19
N PHE A 85 1.43 9.87 -13.78
CA PHE A 85 1.40 9.47 -12.38
C PHE A 85 2.26 10.39 -11.51
N MET A 86 3.44 10.78 -11.99
CA MET A 86 4.35 11.67 -11.26
C MET A 86 3.85 13.12 -11.15
N GLN A 87 2.92 13.55 -12.01
CA GLN A 87 2.32 14.89 -11.94
C GLN A 87 1.32 15.04 -10.79
N ARG A 88 0.82 13.94 -10.22
CA ARG A 88 -0.14 13.96 -9.09
C ARG A 88 -1.42 14.75 -9.40
N ILE A 89 -1.84 14.74 -10.66
CA ILE A 89 -3.09 15.34 -11.11
C ILE A 89 -4.10 14.23 -11.33
N GLU A 90 -5.39 14.53 -11.13
CA GLU A 90 -6.47 13.61 -11.52
C GLU A 90 -6.39 12.22 -10.83
N ARG A 91 -5.84 12.19 -9.62
CA ARG A 91 -5.80 11.01 -8.76
C ARG A 91 -5.74 11.37 -7.29
N GLU A 92 -6.01 10.38 -6.46
CA GLU A 92 -5.69 10.38 -5.05
C GLU A 92 -4.18 10.62 -4.87
N THR A 93 -3.86 11.50 -3.94
CA THR A 93 -2.47 11.91 -3.67
C THR A 93 -2.11 11.77 -2.20
N ASP A 94 -2.97 11.11 -1.43
CA ASP A 94 -2.81 10.98 0.00
C ASP A 94 -3.35 9.65 0.54
N PRO A 95 -2.86 9.19 1.71
CA PRO A 95 -3.16 7.85 2.21
C PRO A 95 -4.43 7.78 3.09
N PHE A 96 -5.19 8.87 3.22
CA PHE A 96 -6.22 8.94 4.28
C PHE A 96 -7.35 7.93 4.08
N ARG A 97 -7.81 7.71 2.84
CA ARG A 97 -8.87 6.76 2.55
C ARG A 97 -8.47 5.35 2.98
N GLU A 98 -7.32 4.88 2.52
CA GLU A 98 -6.75 3.57 2.86
C GLU A 98 -6.56 3.40 4.38
N LEU A 99 -6.02 4.41 5.06
CA LEU A 99 -5.90 4.37 6.53
C LEU A 99 -7.25 4.21 7.23
N ARG A 100 -8.31 4.84 6.70
CA ARG A 100 -9.65 4.72 7.28
C ARG A 100 -10.22 3.33 7.01
N GLU A 101 -10.15 2.86 5.76
CA GLU A 101 -10.62 1.53 5.37
C GLU A 101 -9.97 0.45 6.25
N GLU A 102 -8.64 0.43 6.35
CA GLU A 102 -7.95 -0.60 7.12
C GLU A 102 -8.16 -0.46 8.64
N LEU A 103 -7.98 0.74 9.22
CA LEU A 103 -8.02 0.89 10.69
C LEU A 103 -9.43 0.90 11.28
N VAL A 104 -10.43 1.34 10.52
CA VAL A 104 -11.83 1.45 10.98
C VAL A 104 -12.66 0.30 10.45
N GLU A 105 -12.66 0.10 9.13
CA GLU A 105 -13.64 -0.75 8.46
C GLU A 105 -13.22 -2.22 8.48
N GLU A 106 -11.94 -2.52 8.23
CA GLU A 106 -11.43 -3.89 8.17
C GLU A 106 -10.96 -4.43 9.52
N LEU A 107 -10.10 -3.69 10.22
CA LEU A 107 -9.46 -4.16 11.46
C LEU A 107 -10.22 -3.73 12.72
N GLY A 108 -11.10 -2.73 12.63
CA GLY A 108 -11.87 -2.23 13.77
C GLY A 108 -11.02 -1.74 14.95
N VAL A 109 -9.80 -1.28 14.68
CA VAL A 109 -8.82 -0.85 15.70
C VAL A 109 -9.25 0.48 16.33
N VAL A 110 -9.87 1.35 15.54
CA VAL A 110 -10.44 2.61 16.01
C VAL A 110 -11.88 2.74 15.54
N GLU A 111 -12.76 3.27 16.39
CA GLU A 111 -14.19 3.43 16.08
C GLU A 111 -14.43 4.39 14.89
N ALA A 112 -13.61 5.44 14.79
CA ALA A 112 -13.65 6.39 13.70
C ALA A 112 -12.28 7.04 13.52
N LEU A 113 -11.96 7.39 12.28
CA LEU A 113 -10.76 8.14 11.92
C LEU A 113 -11.16 9.38 11.12
N ARG A 114 -10.85 10.58 11.62
CA ARG A 114 -11.09 11.85 10.92
C ARG A 114 -9.82 12.34 10.27
N ARG A 115 -9.97 13.16 9.23
CA ARG A 115 -8.83 13.74 8.52
C ARG A 115 -7.90 14.56 9.43
N SER A 116 -8.46 15.22 10.44
CA SER A 116 -7.73 15.99 11.46
C SER A 116 -6.92 15.13 12.42
N ASP A 117 -7.21 13.84 12.53
CA ASP A 117 -6.53 12.91 13.43
C ASP A 117 -5.20 12.40 12.85
N VAL A 118 -4.92 12.75 11.59
CA VAL A 118 -3.79 12.23 10.81
C VAL A 118 -3.06 13.37 10.13
N ALA A 119 -1.78 13.54 10.47
CA ALA A 119 -0.84 14.32 9.70
C ALA A 119 -0.01 13.37 8.82
N PHE A 120 0.25 13.76 7.57
CA PHE A 120 1.15 12.99 6.72
C PHE A 120 1.94 13.85 5.75
N GLU A 121 3.05 13.28 5.28
CA GLU A 121 3.94 13.88 4.29
C GLU A 121 4.40 12.82 3.29
N GLY A 122 4.35 13.12 1.99
CA GLY A 122 4.89 12.23 0.97
C GLY A 122 6.41 12.30 0.95
N VAL A 123 7.09 11.20 1.30
CA VAL A 123 8.55 11.19 1.50
C VAL A 123 9.31 10.55 0.35
N ARG A 124 8.69 9.62 -0.39
CA ARG A 124 9.38 8.90 -1.46
C ARG A 124 8.41 8.41 -2.52
N ARG A 125 8.91 8.30 -3.76
CA ARG A 125 8.24 7.57 -4.85
C ARG A 125 9.16 6.45 -5.33
N LEU A 126 8.61 5.27 -5.55
CA LEU A 126 9.35 4.12 -6.05
C LEU A 126 8.74 3.65 -7.36
N ASP A 127 9.61 3.32 -8.30
CA ASP A 127 9.27 2.63 -9.54
C ASP A 127 10.03 1.31 -9.54
N ALA A 128 9.29 0.21 -9.47
CA ALA A 128 9.86 -1.12 -9.35
C ALA A 128 9.19 -2.08 -10.31
N GLU A 129 9.96 -3.06 -10.79
CA GLU A 129 9.45 -4.17 -11.57
C GLU A 129 9.55 -5.44 -10.73
N ARG A 130 8.47 -6.20 -10.62
CA ARG A 130 8.51 -7.55 -10.04
C ARG A 130 7.70 -8.50 -10.89
N VAL A 131 8.26 -9.67 -11.13
CA VAL A 131 7.50 -10.80 -11.69
C VAL A 131 6.55 -11.30 -10.60
N THR A 132 5.27 -11.39 -10.95
CA THR A 132 4.22 -11.72 -9.98
C THR A 132 4.16 -13.23 -9.76
N ASP A 133 4.12 -13.65 -8.49
CA ASP A 133 3.93 -15.03 -8.02
C ASP A 133 2.46 -15.35 -7.71
N ARG A 134 1.55 -14.40 -7.96
CA ARG A 134 0.11 -14.52 -7.65
C ARG A 134 -0.56 -15.47 -8.65
N SER A 135 -1.21 -16.51 -8.13
CA SER A 135 -2.03 -17.44 -8.93
C SER A 135 -3.06 -16.68 -9.79
N GLY A 136 -3.11 -17.00 -11.09
CA GLY A 136 -3.92 -16.30 -12.10
C GLY A 136 -3.19 -15.20 -12.88
N ALA A 137 -1.99 -14.80 -12.43
CA ALA A 137 -1.12 -13.83 -13.12
C ALA A 137 0.36 -14.29 -13.12
N GLU A 138 0.60 -15.59 -12.93
CA GLU A 138 1.93 -16.19 -12.86
C GLU A 138 2.76 -15.87 -14.12
N GLY A 139 3.94 -15.29 -13.92
CA GLY A 139 4.86 -14.94 -15.01
C GLY A 139 4.64 -13.56 -15.63
N LEU A 140 3.60 -12.80 -15.23
CA LEU A 140 3.43 -11.43 -15.68
C LEU A 140 4.33 -10.48 -14.88
N SER A 141 5.06 -9.63 -15.60
CA SER A 141 5.80 -8.52 -15.00
C SER A 141 4.81 -7.44 -14.54
N THR A 142 4.82 -7.12 -13.24
CA THR A 142 4.09 -5.98 -12.70
C THR A 142 5.05 -4.81 -12.51
N ARG A 143 4.64 -3.65 -13.03
CA ARG A 143 5.23 -2.34 -12.70
C ARG A 143 4.53 -1.76 -11.47
N TYR A 144 5.29 -1.51 -10.43
CA TYR A 144 4.82 -0.87 -9.20
C TYR A 144 5.22 0.60 -9.21
N LEU A 145 4.23 1.48 -9.07
CA LEU A 145 4.43 2.91 -8.85
C LEU A 145 3.95 3.25 -7.44
N LEU A 146 4.87 3.30 -6.48
CA LEU A 146 4.53 3.45 -5.07
C LEU A 146 4.80 4.87 -4.60
N GLU A 147 3.90 5.43 -3.80
CA GLU A 147 4.14 6.64 -2.99
C GLU A 147 4.22 6.23 -1.51
N ILE A 148 5.31 6.61 -0.84
CA ILE A 148 5.50 6.36 0.60
C ILE A 148 5.15 7.63 1.36
N PHE A 149 4.30 7.51 2.37
CA PHE A 149 3.86 8.61 3.22
C PHE A 149 4.31 8.40 4.66
N ASP A 150 4.99 9.39 5.24
CA ASP A 150 5.18 9.44 6.68
C ASP A 150 3.88 9.86 7.33
N VAL A 151 3.35 9.03 8.21
CA VAL A 151 2.06 9.24 8.84
C VAL A 151 2.25 9.36 10.35
N ARG A 152 1.61 10.37 10.94
CA ARG A 152 1.57 10.60 12.38
C ARG A 152 0.12 10.82 12.83
N PHE A 153 -0.28 10.11 13.88
CA PHE A 153 -1.58 10.31 14.50
C PHE A 153 -1.52 11.44 15.52
N THR A 154 -2.37 12.45 15.34
CA THR A 154 -2.46 13.64 16.20
C THR A 154 -3.44 13.43 17.35
N SER A 155 -4.45 12.58 17.13
CA SER A 155 -5.47 12.23 18.13
C SER A 155 -4.89 11.34 19.23
N SER A 156 -5.07 11.75 20.49
CA SER A 156 -4.68 10.93 21.65
C SER A 156 -5.44 9.61 21.74
N ALA A 157 -6.71 9.60 21.33
CA ALA A 157 -7.54 8.40 21.33
C ALA A 157 -7.01 7.36 20.33
N VAL A 158 -6.70 7.78 19.10
CA VAL A 158 -6.11 6.90 18.07
C VAL A 158 -4.75 6.37 18.53
N ARG A 159 -3.88 7.24 19.07
CA ARG A 159 -2.59 6.81 19.61
C ARG A 159 -2.74 5.79 20.73
N ALA A 160 -3.65 6.02 21.67
CA ALA A 160 -3.89 5.10 22.78
C ALA A 160 -4.34 3.71 22.29
N ALA A 161 -5.25 3.66 21.30
CA ALA A 161 -5.67 2.41 20.69
C ALA A 161 -4.48 1.66 20.06
N LEU A 162 -3.64 2.36 19.31
CA LEU A 162 -2.47 1.78 18.65
C LEU A 162 -1.37 1.33 19.64
N THR A 163 -1.20 2.01 20.78
CA THR A 163 -0.26 1.56 21.82
C THR A 163 -0.74 0.30 22.54
N SER A 164 -2.06 0.05 22.57
CA SER A 164 -2.67 -1.11 23.22
C SER A 164 -2.77 -2.36 22.35
N LEU A 165 -2.15 -2.37 21.17
CA LEU A 165 -2.24 -3.49 20.23
C LEU A 165 -1.60 -4.77 20.79
N PRO A 166 -2.24 -5.94 20.62
CA PRO A 166 -1.67 -7.21 21.01
C PRO A 166 -0.51 -7.61 20.08
N ALA A 167 0.49 -8.30 20.62
CA ALA A 167 1.68 -8.71 19.86
C ALA A 167 1.41 -9.77 18.78
N ASP A 168 0.29 -10.49 18.87
CA ASP A 168 -0.16 -11.52 17.94
C ASP A 168 -1.38 -11.08 17.10
N GLY A 169 -1.75 -9.80 17.17
CA GLY A 169 -2.89 -9.23 16.47
C GLY A 169 -2.71 -9.10 14.96
N ALA A 170 -3.82 -8.77 14.28
CA ALA A 170 -3.82 -8.42 12.87
C ALA A 170 -3.09 -7.11 12.56
N LEU A 171 -2.76 -6.30 13.58
CA LEU A 171 -1.97 -5.09 13.48
C LEU A 171 -0.89 -5.13 14.55
N ARG A 172 0.37 -4.88 14.18
CA ARG A 172 1.52 -5.08 15.05
C ARG A 172 2.61 -4.04 14.85
N TRP A 173 3.25 -3.65 15.94
CA TRP A 173 4.51 -2.89 15.93
C TRP A 173 5.70 -3.83 15.69
N ILE A 174 6.40 -3.61 14.59
CA ILE A 174 7.53 -4.40 14.10
C ILE A 174 8.82 -3.63 14.31
N THR A 175 9.82 -4.26 14.91
CA THR A 175 11.11 -3.61 15.14
C THR A 175 11.87 -3.37 13.82
N PRO A 176 12.81 -2.40 13.77
CA PRO A 176 13.70 -2.26 12.63
C PRO A 176 14.45 -3.55 12.29
N THR A 177 14.86 -4.33 13.31
CA THR A 177 15.55 -5.61 13.14
C THR A 177 14.67 -6.66 12.44
N GLU A 178 13.42 -6.84 12.89
CA GLU A 178 12.46 -7.76 12.24
C GLU A 178 12.13 -7.32 10.80
N LEU A 179 11.99 -6.00 10.60
CA LEU A 179 11.74 -5.42 9.29
C LEU A 179 12.89 -5.66 8.31
N ASP A 180 14.14 -5.49 8.77
CA ASP A 180 15.35 -5.76 7.97
C ASP A 180 15.53 -7.26 7.70
N ALA A 181 15.20 -8.11 8.68
CA ALA A 181 15.23 -9.57 8.54
C ALA A 181 14.12 -10.10 7.61
N GLY A 182 13.06 -9.31 7.37
CA GLY A 182 11.89 -9.72 6.60
C GLY A 182 11.03 -10.77 7.33
N ARG A 183 11.17 -10.89 8.65
CA ARG A 183 10.47 -11.87 9.47
C ARG A 183 10.43 -11.44 10.93
N THR A 184 9.31 -11.73 11.61
CA THR A 184 9.13 -11.51 13.05
C THR A 184 9.76 -12.60 13.90
N ASP A 185 9.98 -12.33 15.19
CA ASP A 185 10.56 -13.33 16.11
C ASP A 185 9.68 -14.59 16.27
N ASP A 186 8.37 -14.48 16.09
CA ASP A 186 7.41 -15.59 16.09
C ASP A 186 7.26 -16.28 14.71
N GLY A 187 8.06 -15.89 13.73
CA GLY A 187 8.17 -16.57 12.43
C GLY A 187 7.18 -16.14 11.35
N ALA A 188 6.44 -15.03 11.54
CA ALA A 188 5.61 -14.45 10.47
C ALA A 188 6.48 -13.64 9.50
N ASP A 189 6.19 -13.71 8.20
CA ASP A 189 6.96 -12.98 7.20
C ASP A 189 6.61 -11.47 7.23
N VAL A 190 7.56 -10.64 6.83
CA VAL A 190 7.41 -9.17 6.78
C VAL A 190 7.78 -8.66 5.39
N GLU A 191 6.80 -8.09 4.68
CA GLU A 191 6.96 -7.54 3.34
C GLU A 191 6.82 -6.02 3.33
N ALA A 192 7.75 -5.33 4.00
CA ALA A 192 7.70 -3.87 4.18
C ALA A 192 9.05 -3.18 3.91
N SER A 193 9.95 -3.83 3.16
CA SER A 193 11.27 -3.27 2.84
C SER A 193 11.20 -1.94 2.06
N ALA A 194 10.09 -1.68 1.37
CA ALA A 194 9.79 -0.41 0.71
C ALA A 194 9.60 0.77 1.67
N LEU A 195 9.51 0.55 2.99
CA LEU A 195 9.45 1.62 4.01
C LEU A 195 10.83 2.08 4.47
N LEU A 196 11.86 1.25 4.27
CA LEU A 196 13.21 1.52 4.77
C LEU A 196 13.88 2.64 3.97
N GLU A 197 14.57 3.55 4.66
CA GLU A 197 15.41 4.60 4.08
C GLU A 197 16.72 3.98 3.54
N LYS A 198 16.63 3.16 2.50
CA LYS A 198 17.83 2.71 1.80
C LYS A 198 18.28 3.83 0.85
N SER A 199 19.38 4.48 1.23
CA SER A 199 20.20 5.39 0.42
C SER A 199 20.71 4.73 -0.85
#